data_AF-A0A1Y2S671-F1
#
_entry.id   AF-A0A1Y2S671-F1
#
_cell.length_a   1.000
_cell.length_b   1.000
_cell.length_c   1.000
_cell.angle_alpha   90.00
_cell.angle_beta   90.00
_cell.angle_gamma   90.00
#
_symmetry.space_group_name_H-M   'P 1'
#
loop_
_entity.id
_entity.type
_entity.pdbx_description
1 polymer ?
#
loop_
_entity_poly.entity_id
_entity_poly.type
_entity_poly.pdbx_seq_one_letter_code
_entity_poly.pdbx_strand_id
1 'polypeptide(L)'
;MGDYGVGSQAVGGIGGPISHDANDAITTGWYGAGGSGAKNYWAAYSPVMVMTRTGGDGSGSIAQFQVSDAAMANRVRERNKWSAWNIAWCTGNTTVVGGFIKIASPIIKICSDGKFETNDESEGAIVERLSEGIYLIKNVLGFNADAAWGGADGGVEIPLCKNKLPLIWVDYKVLPDGSIKLMTYHREHSEAPVFARNTREGYADGDLIDIPHGRSVSVRVQMPVDSIWNQRQKELTE
;
A
#
# COMPACT_ATOMS: atom_id res chain seq x y z
N MET A 1 1.71 -7.79 40.91
CA MET A 1 0.73 -6.94 40.19
C MET A 1 0.44 -5.75 41.08
N GLY A 2 0.69 -4.54 40.59
CA GLY A 2 0.37 -3.30 41.33
C GLY A 2 -1.01 -2.76 40.92
N ASP A 3 -1.34 -1.54 41.37
CA ASP A 3 -2.64 -0.88 41.13
C ASP A 3 -3.02 -0.71 39.64
N TYR A 4 -2.06 -0.91 38.71
CA TYR A 4 -2.26 -0.88 37.26
C TYR A 4 -1.98 -2.23 36.55
N GLY A 5 -1.88 -3.35 37.28
CA GLY A 5 -1.58 -4.67 36.71
C GLY A 5 -0.10 -4.89 36.38
N VAL A 6 0.21 -5.27 35.13
CA VAL A 6 1.57 -5.53 34.58
C VAL A 6 2.06 -4.38 33.65
N GLY A 7 1.51 -3.17 33.78
CA GLY A 7 1.77 -2.04 32.87
C GLY A 7 2.19 -0.72 33.55
N SER A 8 2.66 0.21 32.72
CA SER A 8 3.22 1.52 33.09
C SER A 8 2.28 2.69 32.82
N GLN A 9 2.47 3.82 33.51
CA GLN A 9 1.79 5.09 33.23
C GLN A 9 2.45 5.84 32.07
N ALA A 10 1.66 6.37 31.12
CA ALA A 10 2.17 7.08 29.95
C ALA A 10 2.79 8.47 30.27
N VAL A 11 2.40 9.08 31.40
CA VAL A 11 2.64 10.52 31.67
C VAL A 11 3.70 10.76 32.77
N GLY A 12 4.38 9.72 33.26
CA GLY A 12 5.27 9.82 34.43
C GLY A 12 6.77 9.54 34.22
N GLY A 13 7.19 9.11 33.04
CA GLY A 13 8.52 8.53 32.84
C GLY A 13 8.61 7.07 33.33
N ILE A 14 9.19 6.22 32.46
CA ILE A 14 9.41 4.76 32.50
C ILE A 14 8.80 4.00 33.70
N GLY A 15 7.68 3.32 33.47
CA GLY A 15 7.06 2.39 34.44
C GLY A 15 7.03 0.91 34.00
N GLY A 16 7.86 0.50 33.05
CA GLY A 16 7.95 -0.89 32.55
C GLY A 16 9.36 -1.21 32.03
N PRO A 17 9.79 -2.48 31.99
CA PRO A 17 11.14 -2.83 31.54
C PRO A 17 11.36 -2.41 30.09
N ILE A 18 12.46 -1.71 29.82
CA ILE A 18 12.90 -1.39 28.45
C ILE A 18 13.85 -2.51 28.00
N SER A 19 13.64 -3.04 26.79
CA SER A 19 14.64 -3.87 26.14
C SER A 19 15.16 -3.17 24.89
N HIS A 20 16.46 -2.96 24.80
CA HIS A 20 17.09 -2.36 23.61
C HIS A 20 17.19 -3.33 22.44
N ASP A 21 17.09 -4.63 22.69
CA ASP A 21 16.99 -5.65 21.66
C ASP A 21 15.74 -6.51 21.91
N ALA A 22 14.86 -6.60 20.92
CA ALA A 22 13.67 -7.43 21.04
C ALA A 22 14.04 -8.91 21.23
N ASN A 23 15.21 -9.37 20.77
CA ASN A 23 15.64 -10.76 20.95
C ASN A 23 15.96 -11.10 22.40
N ASP A 24 16.27 -10.11 23.24
CA ASP A 24 16.57 -10.27 24.66
C ASP A 24 15.30 -10.26 25.53
N ALA A 25 14.18 -9.78 24.99
CA ALA A 25 12.88 -9.77 25.65
C ALA A 25 12.22 -11.17 25.59
N ILE A 26 12.72 -12.08 26.44
CA ILE A 26 12.35 -13.51 26.45
C ILE A 26 11.50 -13.94 27.66
N THR A 27 11.27 -13.04 28.60
CA THR A 27 10.43 -13.29 29.78
C THR A 27 9.02 -12.77 29.52
N THR A 28 8.00 -13.48 30.00
CA THR A 28 6.61 -13.05 29.84
C THR A 28 6.41 -11.67 30.47
N GLY A 29 5.84 -10.73 29.71
CA GLY A 29 5.62 -9.37 30.18
C GLY A 29 5.33 -8.37 29.06
N TRP A 30 5.27 -7.11 29.44
CA TRP A 30 5.12 -5.97 28.54
C TRP A 30 6.37 -5.10 28.64
N TYR A 31 6.96 -4.75 27.51
CA TYR A 31 8.23 -4.03 27.44
C TYR A 31 8.10 -2.78 26.58
N GLY A 32 8.81 -1.73 26.96
CA GLY A 32 9.07 -0.61 26.07
C GLY A 32 10.20 -0.95 25.10
N ALA A 33 10.04 -0.59 23.83
CA ALA A 33 11.15 -0.61 22.88
C ALA A 33 12.11 0.57 23.18
N GLY A 34 13.41 0.36 22.97
CA GLY A 34 14.47 1.31 23.32
C GLY A 34 14.58 2.57 22.43
N GLY A 35 13.55 2.89 21.64
CA GLY A 35 13.53 4.05 20.74
C GLY A 35 14.53 3.95 19.60
N SER A 36 15.15 5.08 19.22
CA SER A 36 16.10 5.21 18.11
C SER A 36 17.21 4.14 18.06
N GLY A 37 17.65 3.65 19.22
CA GLY A 37 18.70 2.62 19.34
C GLY A 37 18.19 1.17 19.40
N ALA A 38 16.89 0.94 19.26
CA ALA A 38 16.29 -0.37 19.44
C ALA A 38 16.61 -1.31 18.27
N LYS A 39 16.90 -2.59 18.57
CA LYS A 39 17.25 -3.62 17.61
C LYS A 39 16.16 -4.70 17.53
N ASN A 40 15.97 -5.26 16.36
CA ASN A 40 15.09 -6.42 16.11
C ASN A 40 13.59 -6.20 16.44
N TYR A 41 13.18 -4.97 16.74
CA TYR A 41 11.78 -4.57 16.80
C TYR A 41 11.24 -4.34 15.39
N TRP A 42 9.94 -4.57 15.20
CA TRP A 42 9.25 -4.11 14.01
C TRP A 42 9.00 -2.60 14.09
N ALA A 43 8.56 -2.12 15.26
CA ALA A 43 8.36 -0.70 15.54
C ALA A 43 9.17 -0.28 16.78
N ALA A 44 10.23 0.50 16.56
CA ALA A 44 11.25 0.82 17.57
C ALA A 44 10.77 1.71 18.73
N TYR A 45 9.62 2.36 18.58
CA TYR A 45 8.99 3.21 19.59
C TYR A 45 7.69 2.61 20.15
N SER A 46 7.29 1.43 19.68
CA SER A 46 6.05 0.78 20.11
C SER A 46 6.31 -0.25 21.22
N PRO A 47 5.39 -0.40 22.18
CA PRO A 47 5.50 -1.44 23.20
C PRO A 47 5.46 -2.85 22.56
N VAL A 48 6.05 -3.83 23.25
CA VAL A 48 5.98 -5.25 22.87
C VAL A 48 5.40 -6.08 24.02
N MET A 49 4.43 -6.93 23.69
CA MET A 49 3.99 -8.01 24.56
C MET A 49 4.84 -9.25 24.27
N VAL A 50 5.36 -9.87 25.32
CA VAL A 50 6.13 -11.12 25.27
C VAL A 50 5.37 -12.22 25.99
N MET A 51 5.17 -13.35 25.31
CA MET A 51 4.48 -14.53 25.82
C MET A 51 5.40 -15.75 25.72
N THR A 52 5.88 -16.24 26.87
CA THR A 52 6.86 -17.34 26.91
C THR A 52 6.21 -18.64 27.34
N ARG A 53 6.43 -19.71 26.55
CA ARG A 53 6.00 -21.09 26.82
C ARG A 53 7.23 -21.96 27.04
N THR A 54 7.41 -22.41 28.29
CA THR A 54 8.49 -23.29 28.78
C THR A 54 9.88 -22.65 28.66
N GLY A 55 10.69 -22.67 29.73
CA GLY A 55 12.02 -22.05 29.72
C GLY A 55 12.97 -22.76 30.68
N GLY A 56 14.03 -23.37 30.15
CA GLY A 56 15.06 -24.03 30.95
C GLY A 56 16.22 -24.62 30.14
N ASP A 57 15.99 -25.01 28.88
CA ASP A 57 16.97 -25.70 28.03
C ASP A 57 17.19 -25.01 26.66
N GLY A 58 16.61 -23.83 26.44
CA GLY A 58 16.67 -23.14 25.16
C GLY A 58 15.71 -23.66 24.08
N SER A 59 14.84 -24.62 24.40
CA SER A 59 13.82 -25.16 23.47
C SER A 59 12.43 -24.53 23.62
N GLY A 60 12.29 -23.53 24.50
CA GLY A 60 11.05 -22.80 24.74
C GLY A 60 10.54 -22.05 23.51
N SER A 61 9.22 -21.85 23.44
CA SER A 61 8.59 -21.01 22.44
C SER A 61 8.29 -19.64 23.02
N ILE A 62 8.61 -18.57 22.30
CA ILE A 62 8.24 -17.20 22.70
C ILE A 62 7.46 -16.57 21.56
N ALA A 63 6.35 -15.93 21.86
CA ALA A 63 5.64 -15.07 20.92
C ALA A 63 5.82 -13.61 21.35
N GLN A 64 6.07 -12.75 20.37
CA GLN A 64 6.11 -11.30 20.54
C GLN A 64 5.04 -10.64 19.67
N PHE A 65 4.44 -9.59 20.20
CA PHE A 65 3.35 -8.86 19.55
C PHE A 65 3.51 -7.36 19.77
N GLN A 66 3.42 -6.57 18.69
CA GLN A 66 3.51 -5.12 18.69
C GLN A 66 2.30 -4.50 17.99
N VAL A 67 1.90 -3.32 18.45
CA VAL A 67 0.90 -2.45 17.81
C VAL A 67 1.52 -1.09 17.61
N SER A 68 1.40 -0.54 16.41
CA SER A 68 1.74 0.85 16.11
C SER A 68 0.57 1.53 15.38
N ASP A 69 0.76 2.80 15.06
CA ASP A 69 -0.08 3.58 14.14
C ASP A 69 -0.19 2.96 12.73
N ALA A 70 0.88 2.32 12.25
CA ALA A 70 0.92 1.70 10.92
C ALA A 70 0.17 0.36 10.84
N ALA A 71 0.36 -0.55 11.81
CA ALA A 71 -0.23 -1.89 11.81
C ALA A 71 -0.08 -2.63 13.15
N MET A 72 -0.39 -3.93 13.14
CA MET A 72 -0.03 -4.88 14.18
C MET A 72 0.98 -5.87 13.61
N ALA A 73 1.95 -6.30 14.42
CA ALA A 73 2.91 -7.32 13.98
C ALA A 73 3.20 -8.34 15.07
N ASN A 74 3.48 -9.58 14.67
CA ASN A 74 3.89 -10.64 15.58
C ASN A 74 5.07 -11.45 15.04
N ARG A 75 5.87 -12.00 15.94
CA ARG A 75 6.90 -12.98 15.61
C ARG A 75 7.00 -14.05 16.68
N VAL A 76 7.67 -15.14 16.36
CA VAL A 76 7.92 -16.23 17.30
C VAL A 76 9.40 -16.59 17.35
N ARG A 77 9.85 -17.07 18.50
CA ARG A 77 11.09 -17.82 18.66
C ARG A 77 10.75 -19.27 18.91
N GLU A 78 11.27 -20.17 18.09
CA GLU A 78 11.20 -21.61 18.29
C GLU A 78 12.60 -22.20 18.15
N ARG A 79 12.98 -23.13 19.04
CA ARG A 79 14.32 -23.77 19.03
C ARG A 79 15.46 -22.76 18.91
N ASN A 80 15.38 -21.71 19.71
CA ASN A 80 16.32 -20.58 19.74
C ASN A 80 16.45 -19.78 18.42
N LYS A 81 15.50 -19.90 17.49
CA LYS A 81 15.50 -19.15 16.23
C LYS A 81 14.28 -18.23 16.14
N TRP A 82 14.53 -16.94 15.95
CA TRP A 82 13.48 -15.96 15.69
C TRP A 82 12.98 -16.07 14.25
N SER A 83 11.66 -16.03 14.07
CA SER A 83 11.04 -15.77 12.78
C SER A 83 11.23 -14.30 12.38
N ALA A 84 11.03 -14.01 11.10
CA ALA A 84 10.74 -12.64 10.69
C ALA A 84 9.45 -12.13 11.38
N TRP A 85 9.30 -10.82 11.44
CA TRP A 85 8.04 -10.19 11.84
C TRP A 85 6.98 -10.43 10.77
N ASN A 86 5.82 -10.91 11.20
CA ASN A 86 4.62 -11.02 10.38
C ASN A 86 3.77 -9.78 10.66
N ILE A 87 3.52 -8.97 9.63
CA ILE A 87 2.74 -7.75 9.74
C ILE A 87 1.31 -8.07 9.30
N ALA A 88 0.32 -7.76 10.14
CA ALA A 88 -1.08 -7.93 9.82
C ALA A 88 -1.50 -6.91 8.76
N TRP A 89 -2.27 -7.37 7.76
CA TRP A 89 -2.91 -6.50 6.80
C TRP A 89 -4.11 -5.80 7.42
N CYS A 90 -4.15 -4.48 7.29
CA CYS A 90 -5.19 -3.60 7.81
C CYS A 90 -5.50 -2.49 6.80
N THR A 91 -6.52 -1.68 7.08
CA THR A 91 -6.89 -0.53 6.23
C THR A 91 -5.79 0.53 6.13
N GLY A 92 -4.83 0.55 7.06
CA GLY A 92 -3.70 1.49 7.04
C GLY A 92 -2.55 1.08 6.10
N ASN A 93 -2.46 -0.20 5.72
CA ASN A 93 -1.39 -0.71 4.85
C ASN A 93 -1.90 -1.52 3.65
N THR A 94 -3.22 -1.57 3.44
CA THR A 94 -3.85 -2.20 2.29
C THR A 94 -5.01 -1.39 1.72
N THR A 95 -5.29 -1.59 0.44
CA THR A 95 -6.41 -1.03 -0.31
C THR A 95 -7.16 -2.13 -1.04
N VAL A 96 -8.47 -1.96 -1.25
CA VAL A 96 -9.30 -2.93 -1.98
C VAL A 96 -9.52 -2.45 -3.41
N VAL A 97 -9.01 -3.20 -4.39
CA VAL A 97 -9.21 -2.91 -5.81
C VAL A 97 -9.89 -4.10 -6.48
N GLY A 98 -11.07 -3.88 -7.05
CA GLY A 98 -11.82 -4.93 -7.76
C GLY A 98 -12.19 -6.14 -6.89
N GLY A 99 -12.26 -5.97 -5.56
CA GLY A 99 -12.54 -7.06 -4.60
C GLY A 99 -11.30 -7.80 -4.06
N PHE A 100 -10.09 -7.40 -4.44
CA PHE A 100 -8.84 -7.98 -3.95
C PHE A 100 -8.11 -7.02 -3.00
N ILE A 101 -7.55 -7.56 -1.91
CA ILE A 101 -6.67 -6.82 -0.98
C ILE A 101 -5.30 -6.65 -1.67
N LYS A 102 -4.86 -5.40 -1.76
CA LYS A 102 -3.57 -4.99 -2.34
C LYS A 102 -2.84 -4.15 -1.29
N ILE A 103 -1.50 -4.16 -1.22
CA ILE A 103 -0.76 -3.21 -0.37
C ILE A 103 -1.16 -1.79 -0.78
N ALA A 104 -1.33 -0.92 0.21
CA ALA A 104 -1.64 0.48 0.01
C ALA A 104 -0.55 1.11 -0.87
N SER A 105 -0.98 1.79 -1.92
CA SER A 105 -0.11 2.63 -2.72
C SER A 105 -0.91 3.85 -3.15
N PRO A 106 -0.26 4.98 -3.46
CA PRO A 106 -0.92 6.11 -4.08
C PRO A 106 -1.61 5.65 -5.38
N ILE A 107 -2.94 5.76 -5.43
CA ILE A 107 -3.76 5.35 -6.57
C ILE A 107 -4.60 6.53 -7.03
N ILE A 108 -4.66 6.72 -8.34
CA ILE A 108 -5.55 7.66 -8.99
C ILE A 108 -6.46 6.86 -9.91
N LYS A 109 -7.77 7.01 -9.72
CA LYS A 109 -8.78 6.33 -10.53
C LYS A 109 -9.41 7.35 -11.47
N ILE A 110 -9.28 7.14 -12.78
CA ILE A 110 -9.65 8.08 -13.84
C ILE A 110 -10.91 7.58 -14.55
N CYS A 111 -11.89 8.45 -14.74
CA CYS A 111 -13.15 8.19 -15.40
C CYS A 111 -13.21 8.83 -16.80
N SER A 112 -14.23 8.45 -17.59
CA SER A 112 -14.40 8.85 -19.00
C SER A 112 -14.30 10.35 -19.25
N ASP A 113 -14.95 11.16 -18.40
CA ASP A 113 -15.09 12.61 -18.53
C ASP A 113 -13.89 13.40 -17.96
N GLY A 114 -12.83 12.70 -17.55
CA GLY A 114 -11.68 13.29 -16.87
C GLY A 114 -11.88 13.50 -15.38
N LYS A 115 -13.05 13.16 -14.81
CA LYS A 115 -13.18 13.06 -13.35
C LYS A 115 -12.24 11.98 -12.83
N PHE A 116 -11.75 12.19 -11.61
CA PHE A 116 -10.85 11.26 -10.97
C PHE A 116 -11.09 11.19 -9.47
N GLU A 117 -10.68 10.08 -8.87
CA GLU A 117 -10.69 9.85 -7.43
C GLU A 117 -9.24 9.56 -6.99
N THR A 118 -8.82 10.19 -5.90
CA THR A 118 -7.54 9.93 -5.21
C THR A 118 -7.80 9.19 -3.91
N ASN A 119 -6.84 8.37 -3.45
CA ASN A 119 -6.82 7.90 -2.07
C ASN A 119 -6.03 8.88 -1.19
N ASP A 120 -5.97 8.62 0.12
CA ASP A 120 -5.25 9.48 1.07
C ASP A 120 -3.78 9.67 0.67
N GLU A 121 -3.12 8.60 0.19
CA GLU A 121 -1.71 8.64 -0.22
C GLU A 121 -1.47 9.42 -1.52
N SER A 122 -2.47 9.54 -2.42
CA SER A 122 -2.37 10.31 -3.66
C SER A 122 -3.04 11.69 -3.58
N GLU A 123 -3.35 12.15 -2.36
CA GLU A 123 -3.92 13.48 -2.13
C GLU A 123 -3.02 14.57 -2.73
N GLY A 124 -3.63 15.46 -3.53
CA GLY A 124 -2.93 16.53 -4.25
C GLY A 124 -2.53 16.19 -5.69
N ALA A 125 -2.65 14.93 -6.11
CA ALA A 125 -2.56 14.58 -7.52
C ALA A 125 -3.75 15.12 -8.32
N ILE A 126 -3.52 15.54 -9.56
CA ILE A 126 -4.54 16.13 -10.43
C ILE A 126 -4.56 15.41 -11.76
N VAL A 127 -5.76 15.16 -12.30
CA VAL A 127 -5.94 14.64 -13.66
C VAL A 127 -6.67 15.65 -14.53
N GLU A 128 -6.13 15.87 -15.72
CA GLU A 128 -6.69 16.75 -16.73
C GLU A 128 -6.92 15.96 -18.03
N ARG A 129 -8.14 15.97 -18.56
CA ARG A 129 -8.43 15.41 -19.88
C ARG A 129 -8.04 16.43 -20.95
N LEU A 130 -7.02 16.13 -21.74
CA LEU A 130 -6.51 17.02 -22.78
C LEU A 130 -7.33 16.92 -24.08
N SER A 131 -7.70 15.70 -24.45
CA SER A 131 -8.52 15.40 -25.63
C SER A 131 -9.17 14.02 -25.45
N GLU A 132 -9.94 13.58 -26.43
CA GLU A 132 -10.46 12.21 -26.44
C GLU A 132 -9.32 11.19 -26.30
N GLY A 133 -9.47 10.31 -25.31
CA GLY A 133 -8.52 9.26 -25.00
C GLY A 133 -7.17 9.74 -24.47
N ILE A 134 -6.99 11.02 -24.12
CA ILE A 134 -5.73 11.54 -23.60
C ILE A 134 -5.93 12.24 -22.26
N TYR A 135 -5.28 11.70 -21.23
CA TYR A 135 -5.33 12.19 -19.85
C TYR A 135 -3.93 12.56 -19.38
N LEU A 136 -3.80 13.66 -18.66
CA LEU A 136 -2.55 14.15 -18.08
C LEU A 136 -2.65 14.13 -16.57
N ILE A 137 -1.79 13.35 -15.93
CA ILE A 137 -1.67 13.24 -14.47
C ILE A 137 -0.52 14.14 -14.01
N LYS A 138 -0.81 15.06 -13.11
CA LYS A 138 0.11 16.07 -12.57
C LYS A 138 0.30 15.89 -11.06
N ASN A 139 1.33 16.57 -10.53
CA ASN A 139 1.74 16.51 -9.12
C ASN A 139 2.17 15.10 -8.66
N VAL A 140 2.81 14.36 -9.57
CA VAL A 140 3.33 13.01 -9.37
C VAL A 140 4.74 12.91 -9.93
N LEU A 141 5.53 11.95 -9.46
CA LEU A 141 6.90 11.66 -9.89
C LEU A 141 6.96 10.41 -10.78
N GLY A 142 5.95 10.21 -11.62
CA GLY A 142 5.79 9.03 -12.47
C GLY A 142 5.07 7.88 -11.78
N PHE A 143 5.28 6.67 -12.28
CA PHE A 143 4.68 5.46 -11.72
C PHE A 143 5.31 5.09 -10.39
N ASN A 144 4.54 4.41 -9.56
CA ASN A 144 5.06 3.86 -8.32
C ASN A 144 6.23 2.89 -8.62
N ALA A 145 7.36 3.06 -7.93
CA ALA A 145 8.59 2.28 -8.16
C ALA A 145 8.54 0.86 -7.57
N ASP A 146 7.51 0.53 -6.79
CA ASP A 146 7.35 -0.80 -6.21
C ASP A 146 6.99 -1.84 -7.27
N ALA A 147 7.93 -2.78 -7.48
CA ALA A 147 7.80 -3.89 -8.41
C ALA A 147 6.61 -4.81 -8.09
N ALA A 148 6.10 -4.81 -6.85
CA ALA A 148 4.90 -5.57 -6.47
C ALA A 148 3.62 -5.06 -7.15
N TRP A 149 3.62 -3.84 -7.69
CA TRP A 149 2.42 -3.16 -8.20
C TRP A 149 2.41 -2.89 -9.69
N GLY A 150 3.57 -2.65 -10.31
CA GLY A 150 3.67 -2.23 -11.71
C GLY A 150 4.60 -3.04 -12.58
N GLY A 151 5.41 -3.95 -12.03
CA GLY A 151 6.49 -4.58 -12.79
C GLY A 151 7.35 -3.53 -13.52
N ALA A 152 7.86 -3.85 -14.70
CA ALA A 152 8.62 -2.91 -15.53
C ALA A 152 7.73 -1.86 -16.25
N ASP A 153 6.42 -2.12 -16.35
CA ASP A 153 5.49 -1.39 -17.25
C ASP A 153 4.51 -0.48 -16.49
N GLY A 154 4.79 -0.19 -15.22
CA GLY A 154 3.98 0.72 -14.40
C GLY A 154 2.65 0.14 -13.92
N GLY A 155 2.21 0.53 -12.73
CA GLY A 155 1.00 0.00 -12.08
C GLY A 155 -0.31 0.55 -12.67
N VAL A 156 -0.64 0.17 -13.90
CA VAL A 156 -1.90 0.53 -14.58
C VAL A 156 -2.88 -0.63 -14.58
N GLU A 157 -4.11 -0.39 -14.13
CA GLU A 157 -5.22 -1.35 -14.19
C GLU A 157 -6.32 -0.83 -15.11
N ILE A 158 -6.62 -1.63 -16.15
CA ILE A 158 -7.55 -1.27 -17.23
C ILE A 158 -8.91 -1.97 -17.08
N PRO A 159 -10.00 -1.37 -17.57
CA PRO A 159 -11.32 -1.94 -17.42
C PRO A 159 -11.52 -3.20 -18.27
N LEU A 160 -12.06 -4.24 -17.64
CA LEU A 160 -12.38 -5.53 -18.25
C LEU A 160 -13.88 -5.68 -18.49
N CYS A 161 -14.25 -6.40 -19.54
CA CYS A 161 -15.63 -6.82 -19.78
C CYS A 161 -16.00 -8.04 -18.91
N LYS A 162 -17.27 -8.47 -18.96
CA LYS A 162 -17.78 -9.64 -18.21
C LYS A 162 -17.02 -10.96 -18.49
N ASN A 163 -16.36 -11.06 -19.64
CA ASN A 163 -15.57 -12.23 -20.04
C ASN A 163 -14.07 -12.06 -19.74
N LYS A 164 -13.69 -11.09 -18.91
CA LYS A 164 -12.28 -10.73 -18.60
C LYS A 164 -11.45 -10.31 -19.82
N LEU A 165 -12.10 -9.80 -20.87
CA LEU A 165 -11.42 -9.20 -22.02
C LEU A 165 -11.25 -7.69 -21.78
N PRO A 166 -10.05 -7.11 -21.98
CA PRO A 166 -9.85 -5.67 -21.81
C PRO A 166 -10.62 -4.84 -22.83
N LEU A 167 -11.24 -3.75 -22.38
CA LEU A 167 -12.08 -2.90 -23.24
C LEU A 167 -11.28 -1.84 -24.02
N ILE A 168 -10.07 -1.54 -23.56
CA ILE A 168 -9.19 -0.53 -24.14
C ILE A 168 -7.74 -1.01 -24.12
N TRP A 169 -6.93 -0.46 -25.02
CA TRP A 169 -5.48 -0.43 -24.89
C TRP A 169 -5.05 0.81 -24.11
N VAL A 170 -3.89 0.73 -23.48
CA VAL A 170 -3.29 1.86 -22.79
C VAL A 170 -1.84 1.99 -23.20
N ASP A 171 -1.45 3.21 -23.53
CA ASP A 171 -0.06 3.63 -23.67
C ASP A 171 0.19 4.82 -22.74
N TYR A 172 1.45 5.05 -22.38
CA TYR A 172 1.81 6.16 -21.52
C TYR A 172 3.18 6.75 -21.84
N LYS A 173 3.34 8.02 -21.48
CA LYS A 173 4.63 8.71 -21.48
C LYS A 173 4.82 9.47 -20.19
N VAL A 174 5.88 9.14 -19.47
CA VAL A 174 6.34 9.93 -18.32
C VAL A 174 7.10 11.14 -18.85
N LEU A 175 6.66 12.33 -18.46
CA LEU A 175 7.26 13.61 -18.82
C LEU A 175 8.44 13.92 -17.88
N PRO A 176 9.37 14.82 -18.29
CA PRO A 176 10.56 15.14 -17.47
C PRO A 176 10.26 15.73 -16.09
N ASP A 177 9.08 16.32 -15.91
CA ASP A 177 8.56 16.85 -14.65
C ASP A 177 7.94 15.78 -13.74
N GLY A 178 7.91 14.51 -14.19
CA GLY A 178 7.27 13.40 -13.49
C GLY A 178 5.79 13.21 -13.85
N SER A 179 5.17 14.16 -14.55
CA SER A 179 3.77 14.04 -14.99
C SER A 179 3.60 12.85 -15.94
N ILE A 180 2.44 12.17 -15.88
CA ILE A 180 2.15 11.01 -16.72
C ILE A 180 1.11 11.40 -17.77
N LYS A 181 1.49 11.32 -19.04
CA LYS A 181 0.55 11.39 -20.15
C LYS A 181 0.04 9.99 -20.46
N LEU A 182 -1.22 9.72 -20.15
CA LEU A 182 -1.91 8.45 -20.39
C LEU A 182 -2.75 8.56 -21.67
N MET A 183 -2.62 7.58 -22.56
CA MET A 183 -3.38 7.49 -23.81
C MET A 183 -4.16 6.18 -23.83
N THR A 184 -5.44 6.25 -24.13
CA THR A 184 -6.36 5.12 -24.17
C THR A 184 -6.88 4.92 -25.59
N TYR A 185 -6.86 3.67 -26.06
CA TYR A 185 -7.29 3.32 -27.41
C TYR A 185 -8.37 2.24 -27.40
N HIS A 186 -9.23 2.26 -28.40
CA HIS A 186 -10.26 1.25 -28.58
C HIS A 186 -9.61 -0.11 -28.82
N ARG A 187 -10.11 -1.14 -28.14
CA ARG A 187 -9.61 -2.50 -28.27
C ARG A 187 -10.69 -3.42 -28.76
N GLU A 188 -10.50 -3.98 -29.94
CA GLU A 188 -11.34 -5.06 -30.45
C GLU A 188 -10.72 -6.44 -30.20
N HIS A 189 -11.58 -7.46 -30.14
CA HIS A 189 -11.19 -8.86 -30.00
C HIS A 189 -11.76 -9.65 -31.16
N SER A 190 -11.07 -9.67 -32.32
CA SER A 190 -11.53 -10.35 -33.56
C SER A 190 -11.88 -11.83 -33.34
N GLU A 191 -11.08 -12.50 -32.51
CA GLU A 191 -11.20 -13.92 -32.18
C GLU A 191 -12.38 -14.23 -31.23
N ALA A 192 -12.97 -13.20 -30.61
CA ALA A 192 -14.11 -13.38 -29.72
C ALA A 192 -15.42 -13.55 -30.52
N PRO A 193 -16.44 -14.20 -29.94
CA PRO A 193 -17.79 -14.22 -30.50
C PRO A 193 -18.32 -12.79 -30.71
N VAL A 194 -19.18 -12.57 -31.71
CA VAL A 194 -19.68 -11.23 -32.11
C VAL A 194 -20.15 -10.38 -30.93
N PHE A 195 -20.85 -10.98 -29.96
CA PHE A 195 -21.36 -10.28 -28.76
C PHE A 195 -20.27 -9.84 -27.76
N ALA A 196 -19.03 -10.31 -27.92
CA ALA A 196 -17.89 -10.10 -27.03
C ALA A 196 -16.69 -9.44 -27.73
N ARG A 197 -16.79 -9.11 -29.03
CA ARG A 197 -15.71 -8.49 -29.81
C ARG A 197 -15.37 -7.06 -29.39
N ASN A 198 -16.27 -6.41 -28.65
CA ASN A 198 -16.16 -5.01 -28.28
C ASN A 198 -16.22 -4.04 -29.49
N THR A 199 -16.72 -4.48 -30.65
CA THR A 199 -16.88 -3.61 -31.84
C THR A 199 -17.80 -2.41 -31.53
N ARG A 200 -17.37 -1.21 -31.90
CA ARG A 200 -18.10 0.04 -31.67
C ARG A 200 -18.22 0.83 -32.98
N GLU A 201 -19.42 1.32 -33.27
CA GLU A 201 -19.64 2.15 -34.46
C GLU A 201 -18.79 3.43 -34.39
N GLY A 202 -18.05 3.72 -35.46
CA GLY A 202 -17.20 4.91 -35.57
C GLY A 202 -15.79 4.77 -34.99
N TYR A 203 -15.41 3.60 -34.47
CA TYR A 203 -14.06 3.33 -33.97
C TYR A 203 -13.51 2.03 -34.57
N ALA A 204 -12.24 2.04 -34.94
CA ALA A 204 -11.44 0.86 -35.26
C ALA A 204 -10.54 0.48 -34.07
N ASP A 205 -10.01 -0.76 -34.09
CA ASP A 205 -8.99 -1.18 -33.14
C ASP A 205 -7.76 -0.25 -33.22
N GLY A 206 -7.35 0.28 -32.07
CA GLY A 206 -6.24 1.23 -31.97
C GLY A 206 -6.62 2.71 -32.13
N ASP A 207 -7.89 3.05 -32.37
CA ASP A 207 -8.32 4.45 -32.40
C ASP A 207 -8.35 5.06 -30.99
N LEU A 208 -7.98 6.34 -30.85
CA LEU A 208 -8.08 7.04 -29.58
C LEU A 208 -9.54 7.08 -29.11
N ILE A 209 -9.76 6.70 -27.85
CA ILE A 209 -11.10 6.68 -27.27
C ILE A 209 -11.01 6.97 -25.79
N ASP A 210 -11.98 7.72 -25.26
CA ASP A 210 -12.10 7.90 -23.81
C ASP A 210 -12.38 6.57 -23.09
N ILE A 211 -12.04 6.52 -21.80
CA ILE A 211 -12.36 5.39 -20.92
C ILE A 211 -13.87 5.11 -21.00
N PRO A 212 -14.31 3.84 -21.15
CA PRO A 212 -15.73 3.51 -21.25
C PRO A 212 -16.56 4.04 -20.07
N HIS A 213 -17.75 4.57 -20.35
CA HIS A 213 -18.65 5.08 -19.30
C HIS A 213 -18.97 4.03 -18.24
N GLY A 214 -19.01 4.46 -16.96
CA GLY A 214 -19.22 3.56 -15.82
C GLY A 214 -18.02 2.66 -15.50
N ARG A 215 -16.88 2.87 -16.16
CA ARG A 215 -15.60 2.22 -15.89
C ARG A 215 -14.54 3.25 -15.57
N SER A 216 -13.43 2.77 -15.04
CA SER A 216 -12.29 3.61 -14.68
C SER A 216 -10.97 2.89 -14.98
N VAL A 217 -9.93 3.67 -15.23
CA VAL A 217 -8.54 3.20 -15.23
C VAL A 217 -7.92 3.57 -13.90
N SER A 218 -7.24 2.64 -13.23
CA SER A 218 -6.51 2.93 -11.99
C SER A 218 -5.03 3.02 -12.28
N VAL A 219 -4.40 4.10 -11.84
CA VAL A 219 -2.98 4.38 -12.06
C VAL A 219 -2.31 4.51 -10.70
N ARG A 220 -1.26 3.70 -10.46
CA ARG A 220 -0.44 3.78 -9.26
C ARG A 220 0.73 4.71 -9.50
N VAL A 221 0.84 5.74 -8.68
CA VAL A 221 1.78 6.84 -8.88
C VAL A 221 2.80 6.91 -7.75
N GLN A 222 3.95 7.48 -8.06
CA GLN A 222 4.91 7.91 -7.07
C GLN A 222 4.56 9.34 -6.65
N MET A 223 4.29 9.56 -5.37
CA MET A 223 4.04 10.91 -4.86
C MET A 223 5.34 11.57 -4.41
N PRO A 224 5.47 12.90 -4.55
CA PRO A 224 6.65 13.60 -4.10
C PRO A 224 6.71 13.66 -2.56
N VAL A 225 7.92 13.84 -2.02
CA VAL A 225 8.18 13.81 -0.56
C VAL A 225 7.46 14.94 0.18
N ASP A 226 7.21 16.05 -0.50
CA ASP A 226 6.44 17.19 -0.01
C ASP A 226 4.94 17.08 -0.31
N SER A 227 4.44 15.92 -0.75
CA SER A 227 2.99 15.70 -0.88
C SER A 227 2.27 15.82 0.47
N ILE A 228 0.98 16.18 0.40
CA ILE A 228 0.15 16.44 1.58
C ILE A 228 0.19 15.25 2.56
N TRP A 229 0.10 14.03 2.03
CA TRP A 229 0.17 12.82 2.85
C TRP A 229 1.55 12.61 3.49
N ASN A 230 2.63 12.72 2.71
CA ASN A 230 3.99 12.53 3.23
C ASN A 230 4.34 13.57 4.31
N GLN A 231 3.87 14.81 4.17
CA GLN A 231 4.05 15.85 5.20
C GLN A 231 3.30 15.50 6.50
N ARG A 232 2.03 15.08 6.41
CA ARG A 232 1.25 14.65 7.58
C ARG A 232 1.89 13.45 8.28
N GLN A 233 2.43 12.48 7.53
CA GLN A 233 3.14 11.35 8.13
C GLN A 233 4.40 11.79 8.86
N LYS A 234 5.15 12.73 8.28
CA LYS A 234 6.37 13.27 8.90
C LYS A 234 6.07 14.01 10.20
N GLU A 235 5.02 14.82 10.25
CA GLU A 235 4.59 15.51 11.49
C GLU A 235 4.14 14.55 12.60
N LEU A 236 3.64 13.36 12.25
CA LEU A 236 3.27 12.33 13.23
C LEU A 236 4.47 11.53 13.76
N THR A 237 5.60 11.55 13.06
CA THR A 237 6.83 10.82 13.43
C THR A 237 7.92 11.70 14.06
N GLU A 238 7.78 13.03 14.02
CA GLU A 238 8.59 14.01 14.77
C GLU A 238 8.02 14.26 16.19
#